data_AF-M6F5U9-F1
#
_entry.id   AF-M6F5U9-F1
#
_cell.length_a   1.000
_cell.length_b   1.000
_cell.length_c   1.000
_cell.angle_alpha   90.00
_cell.angle_beta   90.00
_cell.angle_gamma   90.00
#
_symmetry.space_group_name_H-M   'P 1'
#
loop_
_entity.id
_entity.type
_entity.pdbx_description
1 polymer ?
#
loop_
_entity_poly.entity_id
_entity_poly.type
_entity_poly.pdbx_seq_one_letter_code
_entity_poly.pdbx_strand_id
1 'polypeptide(L)'
;MLPQYLWNLSNEFTTPTEISSQVNWLFRNPAGSIWLTIALLQTQSGSLVWRAVPILRTSQGLVVIQTNLRDSSLDTYRQILAPLSNPSQVIGRLTPQGAILQRLITIELGHYYQNPLNVMISNSNCTGEGEDRRGTGKSPTSTSVNQCASGRCTLISQ
;
A
#
# COMPACT_ATOMS: atom_id res chain seq x y z
N MET A 1 -0.04 6.82 0.65
CA MET A 1 0.54 5.60 1.21
C MET A 1 0.61 5.75 2.71
N LEU A 2 0.28 4.73 3.50
CA LEU A 2 0.38 4.79 4.96
C LEU A 2 1.88 4.85 5.32
N PRO A 3 2.41 5.99 5.80
CA PRO A 3 3.85 6.19 5.95
C PRO A 3 4.50 5.28 7.00
N GLN A 4 3.69 4.74 7.91
CA GLN A 4 4.12 3.83 8.96
C GLN A 4 4.11 2.34 8.56
N TYR A 5 3.98 2.01 7.27
CA TYR A 5 4.01 0.63 6.78
C TYR A 5 5.01 0.47 5.64
N LEU A 6 5.65 -0.69 5.57
CA LEU A 6 6.40 -1.09 4.38
C LEU A 6 5.43 -1.38 3.24
N TRP A 7 5.71 -0.83 2.07
CA TRP A 7 4.96 -1.10 0.84
C TRP A 7 5.85 -1.91 -0.09
N ASN A 8 5.63 -3.22 -0.13
CA ASN A 8 6.45 -4.11 -0.97
C ASN A 8 5.86 -4.16 -2.37
N LEU A 9 6.57 -3.56 -3.32
CA LEU A 9 6.18 -3.54 -4.73
C LEU A 9 6.63 -4.84 -5.43
N SER A 10 5.72 -5.48 -6.15
CA SER A 10 6.07 -6.61 -7.02
C SER A 10 6.74 -6.14 -8.32
N ASN A 11 7.28 -7.10 -9.07
CA ASN A 11 7.52 -6.89 -10.51
C ASN A 11 6.20 -6.59 -11.24
N GLU A 12 6.33 -6.07 -12.45
CA GLU A 12 5.22 -5.93 -13.39
C GLU A 12 5.00 -7.26 -14.13
N PHE A 13 3.80 -7.80 -14.02
CA PHE A 13 3.37 -9.03 -14.69
C PHE A 13 2.66 -8.67 -15.98
N THR A 14 3.07 -9.27 -17.11
CA THR A 14 2.64 -8.84 -18.45
C THR A 14 2.01 -9.96 -19.28
N THR A 15 2.16 -11.21 -18.86
CA THR A 15 1.54 -12.37 -19.54
C THR A 15 0.39 -12.96 -18.72
N PRO A 16 -0.59 -13.62 -19.36
CA PRO A 16 -1.68 -14.28 -18.65
C PRO A 16 -1.20 -15.30 -17.59
N THR A 17 -0.13 -16.04 -17.88
CA THR A 17 0.45 -17.04 -16.98
C THR A 17 1.08 -16.39 -15.76
N GLU A 18 1.83 -15.31 -15.94
CA GLU A 18 2.43 -14.53 -14.84
C GLU A 18 1.35 -13.91 -13.95
N ILE A 19 0.34 -13.28 -14.56
CA ILE A 19 -0.79 -12.68 -13.87
C ILE A 19 -1.53 -13.74 -13.04
N SER A 20 -1.83 -14.90 -13.65
CA SER A 20 -2.48 -16.02 -12.94
C SER A 20 -1.62 -16.55 -11.80
N SER A 21 -0.31 -16.65 -12.00
CA SER A 21 0.64 -17.08 -10.96
C SER A 21 0.69 -16.09 -9.80
N GLN A 22 0.65 -14.78 -10.09
CA GLN A 22 0.62 -13.75 -9.06
C GLN A 22 -0.68 -13.80 -8.26
N VAL A 23 -1.83 -13.93 -8.93
CA VAL A 23 -3.12 -14.07 -8.23
C VAL A 23 -3.15 -15.35 -7.36
N ASN A 24 -2.60 -16.46 -7.84
CA ASN A 24 -2.41 -17.68 -7.04
C ASN A 24 -1.49 -17.45 -5.83
N TRP A 25 -0.46 -16.62 -5.97
CA TRP A 25 0.40 -16.24 -4.85
C TRP A 25 -0.38 -15.45 -3.78
N LEU A 26 -1.30 -14.54 -4.17
CA LEU A 26 -2.17 -13.85 -3.21
C LEU A 26 -3.02 -14.82 -2.36
N PHE A 27 -3.52 -15.92 -2.94
CA PHE A 27 -4.28 -16.93 -2.20
C PHE A 27 -3.46 -17.69 -1.14
N ARG A 28 -2.15 -17.86 -1.39
CA ARG A 28 -1.23 -18.57 -0.49
C ARG A 28 -0.80 -17.75 0.73
N ASN A 29 -1.12 -16.46 0.74
CA ASN A 29 -0.84 -15.58 1.85
C ASN A 29 -1.88 -15.73 2.99
N PRO A 30 -1.52 -15.36 4.23
CA PRO A 30 -2.40 -15.48 5.39
C PRO A 30 -3.64 -14.58 5.28
N ALA A 31 -4.72 -14.98 5.94
CA ALA A 31 -5.88 -14.11 6.10
C ALA A 31 -5.50 -12.83 6.84
N GLY A 32 -5.99 -11.68 6.36
CA GLY A 32 -5.61 -10.35 6.83
C GLY A 32 -4.60 -9.64 5.92
N SER A 33 -3.91 -10.34 5.02
CA SER A 33 -3.04 -9.71 4.03
C SER A 33 -3.84 -8.81 3.08
N ILE A 34 -3.28 -7.65 2.75
CA ILE A 34 -3.91 -6.66 1.87
C ILE A 34 -2.90 -6.15 0.83
N TRP A 35 -3.38 -5.99 -0.39
CA TRP A 35 -2.61 -5.43 -1.49
C TRP A 35 -3.38 -4.30 -2.15
N LEU A 36 -2.64 -3.29 -2.63
CA LEU A 36 -3.12 -2.40 -3.66
C LEU A 36 -2.67 -2.95 -5.01
N THR A 37 -3.61 -3.43 -5.81
CA THR A 37 -3.34 -3.94 -7.15
C THR A 37 -3.48 -2.81 -8.16
N ILE A 38 -2.48 -2.65 -9.02
CA ILE A 38 -2.49 -1.70 -10.13
C ILE A 38 -2.61 -2.53 -11.42
N ALA A 39 -3.70 -2.34 -12.16
CA ALA A 39 -4.00 -3.04 -13.38
C ALA A 39 -3.99 -2.09 -14.58
N LEU A 40 -3.28 -2.47 -15.65
CA LEU A 40 -3.43 -1.82 -16.95
C LEU A 40 -4.49 -2.56 -17.74
N LEU A 41 -5.54 -1.85 -18.10
CA LEU A 41 -6.66 -2.37 -18.88
C LEU A 41 -6.61 -1.76 -20.28
N GLN A 42 -6.84 -2.58 -21.30
CA GLN A 42 -7.22 -2.12 -22.62
C GLN A 42 -8.74 -2.17 -22.72
N THR A 43 -9.38 -1.02 -22.96
CA THR A 43 -10.84 -0.93 -23.12
C THR A 43 -11.29 -1.49 -24.47
N GLN A 44 -12.60 -1.70 -24.66
CA GLN A 44 -13.16 -2.08 -25.96
C GLN A 44 -12.82 -1.10 -27.09
N SER A 45 -12.66 0.19 -26.76
CA SER A 45 -12.23 1.23 -27.70
C SER A 45 -10.73 1.19 -28.03
N GLY A 46 -9.97 0.25 -27.45
CA GLY A 46 -8.53 0.12 -27.62
C GLY A 46 -7.68 1.03 -26.72
N SER A 47 -8.31 1.90 -25.92
CA SER A 47 -7.61 2.83 -25.03
C SER A 47 -6.99 2.11 -23.83
N LEU A 48 -5.85 2.60 -23.36
CA LEU A 48 -5.16 2.07 -22.18
C LEU A 48 -5.52 2.87 -20.93
N VAL A 49 -5.96 2.19 -19.88
CA VAL A 49 -6.38 2.81 -18.62
C VAL A 49 -5.76 2.07 -17.44
N TRP A 50 -5.11 2.82 -16.55
CA TRP A 50 -4.63 2.31 -15.27
C TRP A 50 -5.74 2.34 -14.22
N ARG A 51 -5.87 1.25 -13.46
CA ARG A 51 -6.84 1.13 -12.36
C ARG A 51 -6.17 0.61 -11.10
N ALA A 52 -6.39 1.28 -9.98
CA ALA A 52 -5.98 0.82 -8.66
C ALA A 52 -7.16 0.17 -7.95
N VAL A 53 -6.99 -1.08 -7.50
CA VAL A 53 -8.01 -1.92 -6.88
C VAL A 53 -7.43 -2.62 -5.65
N PRO A 54 -7.94 -2.36 -4.44
CA PRO A 54 -7.51 -3.11 -3.27
C PRO A 54 -7.99 -4.57 -3.31
N ILE A 55 -7.15 -5.49 -2.83
CA ILE A 55 -7.48 -6.90 -2.63
C ILE A 55 -7.19 -7.27 -1.18
N LEU A 56 -8.16 -7.90 -0.51
CA LEU A 56 -8.05 -8.42 0.85
C LEU A 56 -8.09 -9.94 0.84
N ARG A 57 -7.15 -10.59 1.53
CA ARG A 57 -7.21 -12.02 1.83
C ARG A 57 -8.06 -12.25 3.07
N THR A 58 -9.16 -12.97 2.93
CA THR A 58 -9.98 -13.46 4.06
C THR A 58 -9.73 -14.94 4.29
N SER A 59 -10.38 -15.59 5.26
CA SER A 59 -10.32 -17.05 5.37
C SER A 59 -11.07 -17.75 4.23
N GLN A 60 -12.11 -17.13 3.67
CA GLN A 60 -12.95 -17.69 2.62
C GLN A 60 -12.44 -17.47 1.18
N GLY A 61 -11.48 -16.57 0.98
CA GLY A 61 -10.92 -16.30 -0.35
C GLY A 61 -10.26 -14.93 -0.46
N LEU A 62 -10.23 -14.40 -1.68
CA LEU A 62 -9.82 -13.02 -1.97
C LEU A 62 -11.05 -12.14 -2.22
N VAL A 63 -11.11 -10.99 -1.57
CA VAL A 63 -12.12 -9.96 -1.79
C VAL A 63 -11.49 -8.85 -2.63
N VAL A 64 -12.06 -8.59 -3.80
CA VAL A 64 -11.63 -7.50 -4.69
C VAL A 64 -12.52 -6.29 -4.46
N ILE A 65 -11.97 -5.24 -3.86
CA ILE A 65 -12.73 -4.05 -3.47
C ILE A 65 -12.79 -3.10 -4.66
N GLN A 66 -13.90 -3.15 -5.41
CA GLN A 66 -14.07 -2.30 -6.58
C GLN A 66 -14.05 -0.81 -6.19
N THR A 67 -13.23 -0.04 -6.91
CA THR A 67 -13.11 1.41 -6.78
C THR A 67 -13.89 2.12 -7.88
N ASN A 68 -14.30 3.36 -7.63
CA ASN A 68 -14.96 4.23 -8.61
C ASN A 68 -16.24 3.67 -9.24
N LEU A 69 -16.99 2.83 -8.51
CA LEU A 69 -18.32 2.39 -8.94
C LEU A 69 -19.29 3.57 -8.82
N ARG A 70 -19.64 4.16 -9.96
CA ARG A 70 -20.71 5.13 -10.07
C ARG A 70 -22.02 4.37 -10.25
N ASP A 71 -23.10 4.89 -9.66
CA ASP A 71 -24.46 4.37 -9.85
C ASP A 71 -24.74 2.95 -9.32
N SER A 72 -23.89 2.41 -8.43
CA SER A 72 -24.16 1.14 -7.74
C SER A 72 -24.88 1.35 -6.41
N SER A 73 -25.93 0.57 -6.13
CA SER A 73 -26.54 0.53 -4.79
C SER A 73 -25.60 -0.10 -3.76
N LEU A 74 -25.85 0.16 -2.48
CA LEU A 74 -25.11 -0.46 -1.37
C LEU A 74 -25.22 -1.99 -1.39
N ASP A 75 -26.39 -2.54 -1.74
CA ASP A 75 -26.60 -3.98 -1.78
C ASP A 75 -25.84 -4.64 -2.94
N THR A 76 -25.83 -4.00 -4.12
CA THR A 76 -24.98 -4.43 -5.22
C THR A 76 -23.50 -4.36 -4.84
N TYR A 77 -23.09 -3.30 -4.13
CA TYR A 77 -21.71 -3.17 -3.65
C TYR A 77 -21.33 -4.31 -2.70
N ARG A 78 -22.20 -4.66 -1.74
CA ARG A 78 -21.98 -5.80 -0.82
C ARG A 78 -21.83 -7.12 -1.56
N GLN A 79 -22.63 -7.36 -2.59
CA GLN A 79 -22.52 -8.57 -3.42
C GLN A 79 -21.19 -8.63 -4.18
N ILE A 80 -20.68 -7.48 -4.64
CA ILE A 80 -19.38 -7.40 -5.33
C ILE A 80 -18.22 -7.73 -4.37
N LEU A 81 -18.36 -7.44 -3.07
CA LEU A 81 -17.38 -7.78 -2.03
C LEU A 81 -17.41 -9.26 -1.60
N ALA A 82 -18.21 -10.11 -2.23
CA ALA A 82 -18.21 -11.53 -1.93
C ALA A 82 -16.81 -12.15 -2.15
N PRO A 83 -16.29 -12.97 -1.21
CA PRO A 83 -15.00 -13.64 -1.38
C PRO A 83 -14.98 -14.53 -2.62
N LEU A 84 -13.89 -14.46 -3.36
CA LEU A 84 -13.62 -15.28 -4.54
C LEU A 84 -12.62 -16.37 -4.18
N SER A 85 -12.90 -17.61 -4.57
CA SER A 85 -12.06 -18.78 -4.26
C SER A 85 -11.22 -19.25 -5.44
N ASN A 86 -11.36 -18.63 -6.61
CA ASN A 86 -10.67 -19.02 -7.84
C ASN A 86 -9.91 -17.82 -8.46
N PRO A 87 -8.62 -18.00 -8.84
CA PRO A 87 -7.85 -16.99 -9.57
C PRO A 87 -8.53 -16.41 -10.79
N SER A 88 -9.23 -17.22 -11.60
CA SER A 88 -9.89 -16.73 -12.81
C SER A 88 -11.04 -15.77 -12.48
N GLN A 89 -11.76 -16.01 -11.38
CA GLN A 89 -12.80 -15.10 -10.89
C GLN A 89 -12.21 -13.77 -10.43
N VAL A 90 -11.05 -13.79 -9.78
CA VAL A 90 -10.34 -12.58 -9.33
C VAL A 90 -9.89 -11.76 -10.52
N ILE A 91 -9.27 -12.39 -11.53
CA ILE A 91 -8.88 -11.72 -12.78
C ILE A 91 -10.12 -11.13 -13.47
N GLY A 92 -11.20 -11.92 -13.60
CA GLY A 92 -12.46 -11.44 -14.16
C GLY A 92 -13.07 -10.27 -13.37
N ARG A 93 -12.85 -10.20 -12.04
CA ARG A 93 -13.30 -9.07 -11.22
C ARG A 93 -12.41 -7.84 -11.39
N LEU A 94 -11.13 -8.01 -11.73
CA LEU A 94 -10.22 -6.91 -12.05
C LEU A 94 -10.46 -6.35 -13.45
N THR A 95 -11.05 -7.13 -14.35
CA THR A 95 -11.28 -6.79 -15.75
C THR A 95 -12.76 -6.43 -15.99
N PRO A 96 -13.10 -5.15 -16.20
CA PRO A 96 -14.45 -4.76 -16.61
C PRO A 96 -14.88 -5.48 -17.89
N GLN A 97 -16.19 -5.63 -18.10
CA GLN A 97 -16.73 -6.33 -19.27
C GLN A 97 -16.16 -5.76 -20.58
N GLY A 98 -15.61 -6.65 -21.41
CA GLY A 98 -15.02 -6.30 -22.70
C GLY A 98 -13.65 -5.63 -22.66
N ALA A 99 -13.09 -5.39 -21.48
CA ALA A 99 -11.69 -4.97 -21.36
C ALA A 99 -10.76 -6.19 -21.37
N ILE A 100 -9.48 -5.94 -21.62
CA ILE A 100 -8.40 -6.94 -21.53
C ILE A 100 -7.42 -6.46 -20.46
N LEU A 101 -7.09 -7.33 -19.50
CA LEU A 101 -6.03 -7.07 -18.54
C LEU A 101 -4.67 -7.27 -19.21
N GLN A 102 -3.95 -6.19 -19.42
CA GLN A 102 -2.65 -6.18 -20.08
C GLN A 102 -1.52 -6.37 -19.09
N ARG A 103 -1.60 -5.73 -17.92
CA ARG A 103 -0.54 -5.74 -16.91
C ARG A 103 -1.08 -5.72 -15.50
N LEU A 104 -0.33 -6.33 -14.58
CA LEU A 104 -0.65 -6.35 -13.16
C LEU A 104 0.59 -6.02 -12.34
N ILE A 105 0.42 -5.15 -11.35
CA ILE A 105 1.38 -4.88 -10.29
C ILE A 105 0.64 -5.02 -8.96
N THR A 106 1.29 -5.55 -7.94
CA THR A 106 0.72 -5.60 -6.59
C THR A 106 1.65 -4.90 -5.62
N ILE A 107 1.07 -4.05 -4.77
CA ILE A 107 1.78 -3.41 -3.67
C ILE A 107 1.23 -4.00 -2.38
N GLU A 108 2.03 -4.82 -1.72
CA GLU A 108 1.66 -5.41 -0.43
C GLU A 108 1.81 -4.39 0.69
N LEU A 109 0.81 -4.32 1.56
CA LEU A 109 0.97 -3.67 2.85
C LEU A 109 1.68 -4.66 3.79
N GLY A 110 2.98 -4.47 3.94
CA GLY A 110 3.81 -5.28 4.81
C GLY A 110 3.65 -4.89 6.28
N HIS A 111 4.68 -5.16 7.07
CA HIS A 111 4.68 -4.84 8.49
C HIS A 111 4.72 -3.33 8.75
N TYR A 112 4.27 -2.97 9.95
CA TYR A 112 4.45 -1.64 10.50
C TYR A 112 5.93 -1.28 10.51
N TYR A 113 6.29 -0.25 9.75
CA TYR A 113 7.60 0.36 9.75
C TYR A 113 7.59 1.48 10.78
N GLN A 114 8.30 1.27 11.90
CA GLN A 114 8.67 2.39 12.75
C GLN A 114 9.68 3.24 11.99
N ASN A 115 9.25 4.41 11.50
CA ASN A 115 10.19 5.41 11.02
C ASN A 115 11.17 5.71 12.16
N PRO A 116 12.48 5.43 12.02
CA PRO A 116 13.44 5.67 13.08
C PRO A 116 13.48 7.16 13.50
N LEU A 117 13.07 8.08 12.62
CA LEU A 117 12.91 9.49 12.96
C LEU A 117 11.82 9.74 14.01
N ASN A 118 10.78 8.90 14.10
CA ASN A 118 9.73 9.06 15.12
C ASN A 118 10.24 8.79 16.55
N VAL A 119 11.30 8.01 16.71
CA VAL A 119 11.96 7.77 18.01
C VAL A 119 13.17 8.69 18.21
N MET A 120 13.84 9.11 17.13
CA MET A 120 15.01 9.98 17.20
C MET A 120 14.66 11.47 17.34
N ILE A 121 13.48 11.91 16.88
CA ILE A 121 13.07 13.33 16.86
C ILE A 121 11.70 13.45 17.52
N SER A 122 11.66 13.87 18.79
CA SER A 122 10.43 14.27 19.47
C SER A 122 10.32 15.80 19.53
N ASN A 123 9.21 16.34 19.02
CA ASN A 123 8.83 17.75 19.19
C ASN A 123 7.80 17.94 20.32
N SER A 124 7.43 16.87 21.02
CA SER A 124 6.40 16.88 22.06
C SER A 124 7.00 16.36 23.37
N ASN A 125 7.17 17.28 24.32
CA ASN A 125 7.61 17.01 25.69
C ASN A 125 9.07 16.52 25.85
N CYS A 126 10.03 17.25 25.29
CA CYS A 126 11.40 17.24 25.81
C CYS A 126 11.43 18.16 27.04
N THR A 127 11.47 17.61 28.25
CA THR A 127 11.44 18.40 29.50
C THR A 127 12.65 19.32 29.68
N GLY A 128 13.68 19.20 28.83
CA GLY A 128 14.77 20.17 28.78
C GLY A 128 15.48 20.33 30.11
N GLU A 129 15.74 19.23 30.83
CA GLU A 129 16.44 19.26 32.11
C GLU A 129 17.92 19.68 31.88
N GLY A 130 18.26 20.88 32.37
CA GLY A 130 19.56 21.57 32.24
C GLY A 130 19.39 23.07 31.94
N GLU A 131 20.21 23.94 32.54
CA GLU A 131 20.01 25.41 32.59
C GLU A 131 19.75 26.10 31.22
N ASP A 132 20.22 25.53 30.10
CA ASP A 132 20.08 26.11 28.75
C ASP A 132 19.41 25.17 27.71
N ARG A 133 18.65 24.16 28.13
CA ARG A 133 18.14 23.10 27.22
C ARG A 133 16.66 23.17 26.90
N ARG A 134 16.10 24.38 26.80
CA ARG A 134 14.72 24.56 26.30
C ARG A 134 14.68 24.47 24.78
N GLY A 135 13.88 23.54 24.26
CA GLY A 135 13.53 23.51 22.84
C GLY A 135 12.83 24.82 22.43
N THR A 136 13.01 25.24 21.18
CA THR A 136 12.53 26.55 20.68
C THR A 136 11.02 26.61 20.45
N GLY A 137 10.30 25.49 20.64
CA GLY A 137 8.87 25.35 20.32
C GLY A 137 8.53 25.45 18.82
N LYS A 138 9.55 25.57 17.96
CA LYS A 138 9.41 25.67 16.51
C LYS A 138 9.56 24.29 15.86
N SER A 139 8.88 24.09 14.73
CA SER A 139 9.13 22.91 13.89
C SER A 139 10.61 22.84 13.50
N PRO A 140 11.26 21.68 13.65
CA PRO A 140 12.67 21.55 13.33
C PRO A 140 12.90 21.77 11.84
N THR A 141 14.00 22.44 11.51
CA THR A 141 14.52 22.54 10.15
C THR A 141 15.57 21.44 9.95
N SER A 142 15.90 21.11 8.70
CA SER A 142 16.96 20.12 8.40
C SER A 142 18.33 20.50 9.00
N THR A 143 18.53 21.78 9.32
CA THR A 143 19.72 22.31 10.00
C THR A 143 19.67 22.15 11.52
N SER A 144 18.49 22.04 12.13
CA SER A 144 18.34 21.96 13.60
C SER A 144 18.31 20.52 14.13
N VAL A 145 18.27 19.53 13.25
CA VAL A 145 18.32 18.10 13.61
C VAL A 145 19.77 17.63 13.56
N ASN A 146 20.23 16.92 14.59
CA ASN A 146 21.59 16.35 14.67
C ASN A 146 22.72 17.39 14.56
N GLN A 147 22.52 18.59 15.11
CA GLN A 147 23.54 19.64 15.16
C GLN A 147 24.26 19.64 16.52
N CYS A 148 25.59 19.71 16.47
CA CYS A 148 26.50 19.77 17.61
C CYS A 148 27.50 20.92 17.40
N ALA A 149 28.21 21.31 18.47
CA ALA A 149 29.17 22.41 18.43
C ALA A 149 30.26 22.22 17.35
N SER A 150 30.60 20.96 17.03
CA SER A 150 31.59 20.57 16.01
C SER A 150 30.99 20.27 14.62
N GLY A 151 29.69 20.47 14.40
CA GLY A 151 29.02 20.17 13.12
C GLY A 151 27.87 19.18 13.27
N ARG A 152 27.72 18.23 12.34
CA ARG A 152 26.66 17.21 12.40
C ARG A 152 27.07 16.06 13.33
N CYS A 153 26.23 15.78 14.32
CA CYS A 153 26.35 14.56 15.12
C CYS A 153 25.74 13.38 14.35
N THR A 154 26.49 12.29 14.23
CA THR A 154 25.93 11.05 13.70
C THR A 154 25.15 10.36 14.82
N LEU A 155 23.89 9.99 14.54
CA LEU A 155 23.13 9.10 15.41
C LEU A 155 23.65 7.67 15.19
N ILE A 156 24.80 7.35 15.76
CA ILE A 156 25.27 5.96 15.84
C ILE A 156 25.11 5.54 17.30
N SER A 157 24.08 4.75 17.57
CA SER A 157 24.05 3.88 18.75
C SER A 157 23.90 2.45 18.26
N GLN A 158 24.97 1.67 18.47
CA GLN A 158 25.11 0.21 18.52
C GLN A 158 24.24 -0.65 17.59
#